data_AF-A0A1Q5JUB3-F1
#
_entry.id   AF-A0A1Q5JUB3-F1
#
_cell.length_a   1.000
_cell.length_b   1.000
_cell.length_c   1.000
_cell.angle_alpha   90.00
_cell.angle_beta   90.00
_cell.angle_gamma   90.00
#
_symmetry.space_group_name_H-M   'P 1'
#
loop_
_entity.id
_entity.type
_entity.pdbx_description
1 polymer ?
#
loop_
_entity_poly.entity_id
_entity_poly.type
_entity_poly.pdbx_seq_one_letter_code
_entity_poly.pdbx_strand_id
1 'polypeptide(L)'
;MTAIFGVLRRAVATGRRAARPATAPAAAGRRQHNLFEAAAVFVAASAEDDEERMDEASGWVSPEQLSFGVSELACRAVIALARERNESPQVVARELLGLSDA
;
A
#
# COMPACT_ATOMS: atom_id res chain seq x y z
N MET A 1 -15.97 -6.24 18.79
CA MET A 1 -15.30 -7.10 17.77
C MET A 1 -14.66 -6.18 16.76
N THR A 2 -13.60 -5.47 17.14
CA THR A 2 -12.98 -4.44 16.30
C THR A 2 -11.50 -4.35 16.64
N ALA A 3 -10.71 -5.29 16.11
CA ALA A 3 -9.24 -5.24 16.17
C ALA A 3 -8.66 -6.28 15.19
N ILE A 4 -8.96 -6.16 13.89
CA ILE A 4 -8.32 -6.99 12.84
C ILE A 4 -7.15 -6.24 12.17
N PHE A 5 -7.02 -4.92 12.35
CA PHE A 5 -6.02 -4.09 11.67
C PHE A 5 -4.73 -3.79 12.50
N GLY A 6 -4.50 -4.48 13.62
CA GLY A 6 -3.33 -4.24 14.49
C GLY A 6 -2.03 -4.97 14.13
N VAL A 7 -2.06 -5.92 13.18
CA VAL A 7 -0.96 -6.90 12.98
C VAL A 7 -0.02 -6.57 11.81
N LEU A 8 -0.36 -5.62 10.94
CA LEU A 8 0.43 -5.32 9.73
C LEU A 8 1.64 -4.39 9.95
N ARG A 9 2.00 -4.10 11.21
CA ARG A 9 3.04 -3.10 11.52
C ARG A 9 4.48 -3.65 11.52
N ARG A 10 4.73 -4.91 11.11
CA ARG A 10 6.07 -5.53 11.23
C ARG A 10 6.58 -6.34 10.03
N ALA A 11 6.29 -5.91 8.80
CA ALA A 11 6.85 -6.56 7.61
C ALA A 11 7.70 -5.64 6.70
N VAL A 12 7.73 -4.33 6.93
CA VAL A 12 8.33 -3.38 5.97
C VAL A 12 9.81 -3.05 6.23
N ALA A 13 10.40 -3.52 7.35
CA ALA A 13 11.74 -3.07 7.77
C ALA A 13 12.93 -3.93 7.28
N THR A 14 12.74 -5.06 6.60
CA THR A 14 13.82 -6.03 6.36
C THR A 14 14.04 -6.41 4.90
N GLY A 15 14.13 -5.43 3.99
CA GLY A 15 14.24 -5.79 2.57
C GLY A 15 14.90 -4.83 1.58
N ARG A 16 15.69 -3.83 1.99
CA ARG A 16 16.35 -2.97 0.99
C ARG A 16 17.74 -2.49 1.41
N ARG A 17 18.74 -3.34 1.19
CA ARG A 17 20.15 -2.92 1.13
C ARG A 17 20.76 -3.35 -0.20
N ALA A 18 20.65 -2.47 -1.20
CA ALA A 18 21.49 -2.48 -2.40
C ALA A 18 21.56 -1.07 -3.03
N ALA A 19 22.78 -0.54 -3.04
CA ALA A 19 23.38 0.53 -3.86
C ALA A 19 22.54 1.72 -4.39
N ARG A 20 22.93 2.92 -3.96
CA ARG A 20 22.54 4.24 -4.46
C ARG A 20 23.49 4.70 -5.58
N PRO A 21 23.01 5.16 -6.76
CA PRO A 21 23.70 6.20 -7.49
C PRO A 21 23.19 7.57 -7.03
N ALA A 22 24.11 8.50 -6.79
CA ALA A 22 23.78 9.88 -6.48
C ALA A 22 23.28 10.59 -7.73
N THR A 23 22.06 11.12 -7.70
CA THR A 23 21.53 12.03 -8.74
C THR A 23 21.37 13.44 -8.14
N ALA A 24 21.81 14.42 -8.92
CA ALA A 24 21.91 15.85 -8.63
C ALA A 24 20.58 16.49 -8.16
N PRO A 25 20.61 17.65 -7.47
CA PRO A 25 19.39 18.25 -6.93
C PRO A 25 18.51 18.78 -8.06
N ALA A 26 17.44 18.04 -8.38
CA ALA A 26 16.38 18.54 -9.24
C ALA A 26 15.68 19.71 -8.54
N ALA A 27 15.61 20.84 -9.25
CA ALA A 27 15.04 22.11 -8.83
C ALA A 27 13.69 21.94 -8.11
N ALA A 28 13.46 22.79 -7.10
CA ALA A 28 12.25 22.88 -6.31
C ALA A 28 11.07 23.46 -7.12
N GLY A 29 10.59 22.70 -8.10
CA GLY A 29 9.20 22.76 -8.55
C GLY A 29 8.41 21.71 -7.78
N ARG A 30 7.18 22.00 -7.37
CA ARG A 30 6.27 21.04 -6.71
C ARG A 30 6.41 19.67 -7.37
N ARG A 31 7.02 18.71 -6.67
CA ARG A 31 7.10 17.34 -7.16
C ARG A 31 5.65 16.92 -7.39
N GLN A 32 5.27 16.68 -8.64
CA GLN A 32 4.04 15.93 -8.90
C GLN A 32 4.20 14.63 -8.11
N HIS A 33 3.30 14.42 -7.15
CA HIS A 33 3.28 13.20 -6.35
C HIS A 33 3.17 12.01 -7.31
N ASN A 34 4.04 11.03 -7.12
CA ASN A 34 4.00 9.82 -7.96
C ASN A 34 2.74 9.02 -7.62
N LEU A 35 2.10 8.37 -8.59
CA LEU A 35 0.92 7.53 -8.36
C LEU A 35 1.12 6.48 -7.25
N PHE A 36 2.33 5.92 -7.11
CA PHE A 36 2.62 4.95 -6.05
C PHE A 36 2.74 5.60 -4.68
N GLU A 37 3.16 6.87 -4.62
CA GLU A 37 3.17 7.66 -3.38
C GLU A 37 1.75 8.01 -2.96
N ALA A 38 0.91 8.46 -3.90
CA ALA A 38 -0.51 8.71 -3.66
C ALA A 38 -1.24 7.45 -3.16
N ALA A 39 -1.04 6.32 -3.84
CA ALA A 39 -1.66 5.05 -3.42
C ALA A 39 -1.17 4.58 -2.04
N ALA A 40 0.12 4.73 -1.74
CA ALA A 40 0.65 4.35 -0.43
C ALA A 40 0.06 5.19 0.70
N VAL A 41 -0.05 6.51 0.51
CA VAL A 41 -0.66 7.42 1.50
C VAL A 41 -2.15 7.16 1.62
N PHE A 42 -2.86 7.03 0.50
CA PHE A 42 -4.30 6.77 0.49
C PHE A 42 -4.65 5.46 1.23
N VAL A 43 -3.97 4.35 0.92
CA VAL A 43 -4.26 3.06 1.57
C VAL A 43 -3.88 3.05 3.05
N ALA A 44 -2.78 3.72 3.42
CA ALA A 44 -2.41 3.86 4.84
C ALA A 44 -3.45 4.69 5.60
N ALA A 45 -3.90 5.81 5.05
CA ALA A 45 -4.94 6.65 5.63
C ALA A 45 -6.28 5.89 5.75
N SER A 46 -6.66 5.11 4.74
CA SER A 46 -7.84 4.24 4.78
C SER A 46 -7.76 3.17 5.86
N ALA A 47 -6.57 2.63 6.16
CA ALA A 47 -6.39 1.67 7.25
C ALA A 47 -6.42 2.30 8.65
N GLU A 48 -6.25 3.63 8.73
CA GLU A 48 -6.26 4.43 9.96
C GLU A 48 -7.55 5.23 10.14
N ASP A 49 -8.53 5.07 9.24
CA ASP A 49 -9.78 5.85 9.18
C ASP A 49 -9.54 7.38 9.14
N ASP A 50 -8.45 7.82 8.50
CA ASP A 50 -8.07 9.23 8.33
C ASP A 50 -8.63 9.80 7.02
N GLU A 51 -9.89 10.26 7.07
CA GLU A 51 -10.61 10.81 5.92
C GLU A 51 -9.93 12.06 5.31
N GLU A 52 -9.37 12.94 6.14
CA GLU A 52 -8.68 14.15 5.67
C GLU A 52 -7.46 13.80 4.82
N ARG A 53 -6.67 12.83 5.29
CA ARG A 53 -5.47 12.37 4.58
C ARG A 53 -5.81 11.58 3.32
N MET A 54 -6.92 10.83 3.33
CA MET A 54 -7.45 10.18 2.13
C MET A 54 -7.81 11.20 1.05
N ASP A 55 -8.55 12.25 1.41
CA ASP A 55 -8.97 13.30 0.48
C ASP A 55 -7.76 14.03 -0.12
N GLU A 56 -6.76 14.36 0.71
CA GLU A 56 -5.52 14.97 0.24
C GLU A 56 -4.81 14.10 -0.80
N ALA A 57 -4.60 12.82 -0.50
CA ALA A 57 -3.92 11.88 -1.40
C ALA A 57 -4.70 11.64 -2.70
N SER A 58 -6.04 11.67 -2.64
CA SER A 58 -6.90 11.53 -3.81
C SER A 58 -6.74 12.68 -4.82
N GLY A 59 -6.38 13.88 -4.33
CA GLY A 59 -6.16 15.06 -5.16
C GLY A 59 -4.79 15.10 -5.84
N TRP A 60 -3.89 14.16 -5.53
CA TRP A 60 -2.52 14.15 -6.04
C TRP A 60 -2.39 13.63 -7.47
N VAL A 61 -3.29 12.75 -7.90
CA VAL A 61 -3.25 12.04 -9.19
C VAL A 61 -4.67 11.85 -9.74
N SER A 62 -4.81 11.40 -10.99
CA SER A 62 -6.15 11.10 -11.51
C SER A 62 -6.78 9.90 -10.79
N PRO A 63 -8.12 9.80 -10.72
CA PRO A 63 -8.80 8.64 -10.13
C PRO A 63 -8.34 7.30 -10.72
N GLU A 64 -8.07 7.25 -12.03
CA GLU A 64 -7.58 6.06 -12.73
C GLU A 64 -6.17 5.67 -12.27
N GLN A 65 -5.29 6.66 -12.09
CA GLN A 65 -3.94 6.44 -11.58
C GLN A 65 -3.95 5.95 -10.13
N LEU A 66 -4.82 6.53 -9.30
CA LEU A 66 -4.99 6.09 -7.91
C LEU A 66 -5.51 4.65 -7.85
N SER A 67 -6.56 4.33 -8.60
CA SER A 67 -7.13 2.97 -8.68
C SER A 67 -6.10 1.94 -9.13
N PHE A 68 -5.29 2.27 -10.15
CA PHE A 68 -4.17 1.43 -10.57
C PHE A 68 -3.15 1.22 -9.43
N GLY A 69 -2.72 2.29 -8.77
CA GLY A 69 -1.77 2.22 -7.68
C GLY A 69 -2.28 1.41 -6.48
N VAL A 70 -3.55 1.56 -6.11
CA VAL A 70 -4.20 0.80 -5.04
C VAL A 70 -4.27 -0.70 -5.39
N SER A 71 -4.65 -1.02 -6.64
CA SER A 71 -4.72 -2.41 -7.11
C SER A 71 -3.35 -3.10 -7.09
N GLU A 72 -2.32 -2.39 -7.55
CA GLU A 72 -0.93 -2.89 -7.50
C GLU A 72 -0.42 -3.08 -6.06
N LEU A 73 -0.73 -2.14 -5.16
CA LEU A 73 -0.37 -2.27 -3.75
C LEU A 73 -1.07 -3.46 -3.09
N ALA A 74 -2.36 -3.66 -3.36
CA ALA A 74 -3.12 -4.80 -2.87
C ALA A 74 -2.52 -6.14 -3.36
N CYS A 75 -2.19 -6.24 -4.65
CA CYS A 75 -1.55 -7.43 -5.21
C CYS A 75 -0.21 -7.74 -4.52
N ARG A 76 0.66 -6.73 -4.37
CA ARG A 76 1.96 -6.88 -3.69
C ARG A 76 1.80 -7.28 -2.23
N ALA A 77 0.83 -6.69 -1.52
CA ALA A 77 0.55 -7.01 -0.13
C ALA A 77 0.09 -8.48 0.03
N VAL A 78 -0.82 -8.94 -0.83
CA VAL A 78 -1.29 -10.33 -0.82
C VAL A 78 -0.14 -11.30 -1.12
N ILE A 79 0.69 -11.03 -2.13
CA ILE A 79 1.85 -11.89 -2.47
C ILE A 79 2.84 -11.96 -1.30
N ALA A 80 3.13 -10.81 -0.68
CA ALA A 80 4.04 -10.75 0.47
C ALA A 80 3.48 -11.56 1.64
N LEU A 81 2.22 -11.35 2.00
CA LEU A 81 1.56 -12.01 3.11
C LEU A 81 1.38 -13.52 2.88
N ALA A 82 1.06 -13.95 1.66
CA ALA A 82 0.99 -15.35 1.26
C ALA A 82 2.32 -16.07 1.47
N ARG A 83 3.44 -15.42 1.10
CA ARG A 83 4.78 -15.96 1.36
C ARG A 83 5.10 -16.04 2.86
N GLU A 84 4.73 -15.02 3.63
CA GLU A 84 4.93 -15.02 5.08
C GLU A 84 4.13 -16.13 5.79
N ARG A 85 2.93 -16.42 5.31
CA ARG A 85 2.05 -17.47 5.86
C ARG A 85 2.29 -18.86 5.27
N ASN A 86 3.14 -18.98 4.24
CA ASN A 86 3.27 -20.20 3.43
C ASN A 86 1.91 -20.70 2.90
N GLU A 87 1.05 -19.77 2.49
CA GLU A 87 -0.29 -20.01 1.99
C GLU A 87 -0.40 -19.57 0.52
N SER A 88 -1.45 -20.02 -0.17
CA SER A 88 -1.71 -19.50 -1.52
C SER A 88 -2.25 -18.06 -1.47
N PRO A 89 -1.95 -17.20 -2.48
CA PRO A 89 -2.54 -15.86 -2.57
C PRO A 89 -4.08 -15.86 -2.55
N GLN A 90 -4.71 -16.89 -3.11
CA GLN A 90 -6.17 -17.04 -3.12
C GLN A 90 -6.73 -17.22 -1.70
N VAL A 91 -6.12 -18.10 -0.89
CA VAL A 91 -6.53 -18.32 0.50
C VAL A 91 -6.40 -17.02 1.29
N VAL A 92 -5.24 -16.35 1.22
CA VAL A 92 -5.01 -15.08 1.92
C VAL A 92 -6.00 -13.98 1.50
N ALA A 93 -6.25 -13.83 0.21
CA ALA A 93 -7.21 -12.82 -0.27
C ALA A 93 -8.63 -13.08 0.23
N ARG A 94 -9.07 -14.36 0.24
CA ARG A 94 -10.38 -14.74 0.79
C ARG A 94 -10.46 -14.47 2.29
N GLU A 95 -9.43 -14.85 3.04
CA GLU A 95 -9.35 -14.59 4.50
C GLU A 95 -9.41 -13.09 4.82
N LEU A 96 -8.65 -12.25 4.13
CA LEU A 96 -8.65 -10.79 4.34
C LEU A 96 -10.02 -10.16 4.10
N LEU A 97 -10.81 -10.74 3.19
CA LEU A 97 -12.17 -10.30 2.87
C LEU A 97 -13.25 -10.97 3.71
N GLY A 98 -12.88 -11.83 4.68
CA GLY A 98 -13.83 -12.58 5.50
C GLY A 98 -14.64 -13.62 4.72
N LEU A 99 -14.15 -14.04 3.55
CA LEU A 99 -14.78 -15.02 2.67
C LEU A 99 -14.32 -16.43 3.04
N SER A 100 -14.59 -16.87 4.26
CA SER A 100 -14.35 -18.28 4.62
C SER A 100 -15.19 -19.18 3.70
N ASP A 101 -14.56 -20.18 3.09
CA ASP A 101 -15.29 -21.30 2.50
C ASP A 101 -15.97 -22.04 3.66
N ALA A 102 -17.31 -22.15 3.60
CA ALA A 102 -18.02 -23.18 4.35
C ALA A 102 -17.64 -24.56 3.81
#